data_AF-A0A929ZGA3-F1
#
_entry.id   AF-A0A929ZGA3-F1
#
_cell.length_a   1.000
_cell.length_b   1.000
_cell.length_c   1.000
_cell.angle_alpha   90.00
_cell.angle_beta   90.00
_cell.angle_gamma   90.00
#
_symmetry.space_group_name_H-M   'P 1'
#
loop_
_entity.id
_entity.type
_entity.pdbx_description
1 polymer ?
#
loop_
_entity_poly.entity_id
_entity_poly.type
_entity_poly.pdbx_seq_one_letter_code
_entity_poly.pdbx_strand_id
1 'polypeptide(L)'
;PYDSKIGDAFREIISHFEGERISLQLWDAYSMTMFPLSDDYDMATDVLQDMSETIDTGITRIGGRLSVTQELIDYLTPVLDENFEVSSIVGDGLASCIMGFDHNDKQRSRTVLLATDNEVYGDGVYNLSEAIEFAKRQGVTVTALYPGSGFVLGHEAEQLRDEVRKTGGDFYDASSPSAVDSVVKQIEAEQKEDLDSAGKMLETDRPVTAMGWTLFGVVSLLGLLAFGRL
;
A
#
# COMPACT_ATOMS: atom_id res chain seq x y z
N PRO A 1 23.29 0.68 3.63
CA PRO A 1 22.63 1.01 4.93
C PRO A 1 21.35 0.15 5.06
N TYR A 2 20.61 0.14 6.18
CA TYR A 2 19.34 -0.59 6.23
C TYR A 2 18.33 -0.04 5.20
N ASP A 3 18.39 1.27 4.99
CA ASP A 3 17.49 2.04 4.15
C ASP A 3 17.58 1.69 2.65
N SER A 4 18.76 1.30 2.15
CA SER A 4 18.90 0.86 0.75
C SER A 4 18.22 -0.49 0.49
N LYS A 5 18.13 -1.36 1.51
CA LYS A 5 17.38 -2.62 1.41
C LYS A 5 15.87 -2.40 1.38
N ILE A 6 15.38 -1.35 2.05
CA ILE A 6 13.95 -1.00 2.04
C ILE A 6 13.53 -0.56 0.63
N GLY A 7 14.32 0.30 -0.01
CA GLY A 7 14.01 0.73 -1.38
C GLY A 7 14.06 -0.42 -2.39
N ASP A 8 15.02 -1.35 -2.27
CA ASP A 8 15.03 -2.57 -3.09
C ASP A 8 13.82 -3.48 -2.84
N ALA A 9 13.44 -3.69 -1.57
CA ALA A 9 12.25 -4.47 -1.23
C ALA A 9 10.98 -3.84 -1.80
N PHE A 10 10.83 -2.51 -1.73
CA PHE A 10 9.71 -1.82 -2.34
C PHE A 10 9.68 -1.98 -3.86
N ARG A 11 10.84 -1.85 -4.54
CA ARG A 11 10.94 -2.06 -5.99
C ARG A 11 10.52 -3.48 -6.39
N GLU A 12 10.93 -4.48 -5.60
CA GLU A 12 10.54 -5.86 -5.84
C GLU A 12 9.02 -6.04 -5.64
N ILE A 13 8.46 -5.52 -4.54
CA ILE A 13 7.02 -5.58 -4.26
C ILE A 13 6.19 -4.94 -5.39
N ILE A 14 6.52 -3.71 -5.81
CA ILE A 14 5.72 -3.02 -6.85
C ILE A 14 5.83 -3.68 -8.22
N SER A 15 6.88 -4.48 -8.47
CA SER A 15 7.01 -5.21 -9.73
C SER A 15 5.97 -6.32 -9.90
N HIS A 16 5.28 -6.70 -8.82
CA HIS A 16 4.17 -7.65 -8.82
C HIS A 16 2.79 -7.00 -8.96
N PHE A 17 2.70 -5.67 -8.98
CA PHE A 17 1.42 -4.96 -9.05
C PHE A 17 0.91 -4.90 -10.49
N GLU A 18 -0.38 -5.18 -10.67
CA GLU A 18 -1.13 -5.14 -11.92
C GLU A 18 -2.44 -4.35 -11.76
N GLY A 19 -2.35 -3.01 -11.76
CA GLY A 19 -3.49 -2.09 -11.76
C GLY A 19 -3.77 -1.41 -10.41
N GLU A 20 -2.98 -1.68 -9.39
CA GLU A 20 -2.92 -0.94 -8.13
C GLU A 20 -2.36 0.46 -8.34
N ARG A 21 -2.87 1.42 -7.56
CA ARG A 21 -2.24 2.75 -7.47
C ARG A 21 -1.38 2.82 -6.22
N ILE A 22 -0.19 3.39 -6.37
CA ILE A 22 0.81 3.49 -5.31
C ILE A 22 1.23 4.94 -5.08
N SER A 23 1.62 5.24 -3.85
CA SER A 23 2.21 6.52 -3.46
C SER A 23 3.38 6.25 -2.52
N LEU A 24 4.37 7.14 -2.51
CA LEU A 24 5.47 7.08 -1.55
C LEU A 24 5.50 8.35 -0.71
N GLN A 25 5.55 8.18 0.61
CA GLN A 25 5.82 9.27 1.55
C GLN A 25 7.11 8.98 2.32
N LEU A 26 7.96 10.00 2.43
CA LEU A 26 9.16 10.01 3.25
C LEU A 26 8.91 10.94 4.43
N TRP A 27 9.31 10.54 5.63
CA TRP A 27 9.11 11.35 6.82
C TRP A 27 10.31 11.31 7.77
N ASP A 28 10.42 12.36 8.58
CA ASP A 28 11.22 12.40 9.81
C ASP A 28 10.43 13.20 10.85
N ALA A 29 10.66 14.52 10.94
CA ALA A 29 9.82 15.48 11.69
C ALA A 29 8.62 15.97 10.88
N TYR A 30 8.79 16.08 9.57
CA TYR A 30 7.76 16.43 8.60
C TYR A 30 7.59 15.30 7.58
N SER A 31 6.45 15.25 6.90
CA SER A 31 6.20 14.28 5.82
C SER A 31 6.26 14.96 4.45
N MET A 32 6.96 14.33 3.51
CA MET A 32 7.00 14.70 2.10
C MET A 32 6.38 13.58 1.26
N THR A 33 5.51 13.95 0.32
CA THR A 33 5.07 13.03 -0.74
C THR A 33 6.09 13.00 -1.86
N MET A 34 6.77 11.88 -2.04
CA MET A 34 7.76 11.67 -3.10
C MET A 34 7.08 11.51 -4.47
N PHE A 35 5.98 10.76 -4.49
CA PHE A 35 5.03 10.77 -5.60
C PHE A 35 3.60 10.49 -5.08
N PRO A 36 2.58 11.14 -5.65
CA PRO A 36 1.20 10.95 -5.24
C PRO A 36 0.66 9.61 -5.76
N LEU A 37 -0.53 9.23 -5.29
CA LEU A 37 -1.19 7.98 -5.66
C LEU A 37 -1.37 7.86 -7.19
N SER A 38 -0.60 6.96 -7.82
CA SER A 38 -0.47 6.83 -9.27
C SER A 38 -0.37 5.36 -9.70
N ASP A 39 -0.78 5.04 -10.92
CA ASP A 39 -0.54 3.77 -11.61
C ASP A 39 0.67 3.81 -12.56
N ASP A 40 1.43 4.92 -12.56
CA ASP A 40 2.68 5.08 -13.30
C ASP A 40 3.84 4.38 -12.56
N TYR A 41 3.99 3.07 -12.83
CA TYR A 41 5.04 2.25 -12.23
C TYR A 41 6.45 2.59 -12.71
N ASP A 42 6.60 3.15 -13.91
CA ASP A 42 7.89 3.60 -14.43
C ASP A 42 8.40 4.77 -13.58
N MET A 43 7.55 5.79 -13.37
CA MET A 43 7.85 6.89 -12.45
C MET A 43 8.13 6.40 -11.02
N ALA A 44 7.30 5.49 -10.50
CA ALA A 44 7.51 4.97 -9.15
C ALA A 44 8.84 4.22 -9.00
N THR A 45 9.22 3.43 -10.01
CA THR A 45 10.48 2.69 -10.05
C THR A 45 11.67 3.64 -10.09
N ASP A 46 11.60 4.70 -10.91
CA ASP A 46 12.65 5.72 -11.01
C ASP A 46 12.85 6.46 -9.68
N VAL A 47 11.75 6.88 -9.02
CA VAL A 47 11.84 7.58 -7.73
C VAL A 47 12.38 6.68 -6.62
N LEU A 48 11.96 5.40 -6.57
CA LEU A 48 12.50 4.45 -5.59
C LEU A 48 13.98 4.16 -5.83
N GLN A 49 14.41 4.08 -7.10
CA GLN A 49 15.82 3.91 -7.44
C GLN A 49 16.65 5.12 -7.01
N ASP A 50 16.20 6.34 -7.33
CA ASP A 50 16.85 7.59 -6.93
C ASP A 50 16.97 7.70 -5.40
N MET A 51 15.90 7.37 -4.67
CA MET A 51 15.90 7.29 -3.21
C MET A 51 16.96 6.30 -2.69
N SER A 52 16.96 5.06 -3.21
CA SER A 52 17.93 4.03 -2.80
C SER A 52 19.37 4.46 -3.07
N GLU A 53 19.65 5.01 -4.25
CA GLU A 53 20.99 5.45 -4.65
C GLU A 53 21.48 6.64 -3.81
N THR A 54 20.63 7.64 -3.60
CA THR A 54 20.93 8.81 -2.77
C THR A 54 21.27 8.41 -1.34
N ILE A 55 20.51 7.47 -0.77
CA ILE A 55 20.73 7.00 0.61
C ILE A 55 21.97 6.08 0.71
N ASP A 56 22.15 5.16 -0.24
CA ASP A 56 23.27 4.21 -0.19
C ASP A 56 24.63 4.88 -0.38
N THR A 57 24.70 5.84 -1.30
CA THR A 57 25.92 6.61 -1.57
C THR A 57 26.13 7.75 -0.57
N GLY A 58 25.04 8.22 0.04
CA GLY A 58 25.03 9.37 0.93
C GLY A 58 25.67 9.13 2.30
N ILE A 59 25.69 7.88 2.79
CA ILE A 59 26.21 7.53 4.12
C ILE A 59 27.46 6.66 4.00
N THR A 60 28.61 7.19 4.42
CA THR A 60 29.86 6.44 4.47
C THR A 60 30.40 6.33 5.89
N ARG A 61 30.78 5.12 6.32
CA ARG A 61 31.42 4.89 7.62
C ARG A 61 32.84 4.38 7.45
N ILE A 62 33.84 5.21 7.75
CA ILE A 62 35.26 4.85 7.67
C ILE A 62 35.92 5.06 9.04
N GLY A 63 36.52 4.01 9.59
CA GLY A 63 37.25 4.08 10.86
C GLY A 63 36.39 4.56 12.05
N GLY A 64 35.09 4.23 12.04
CA GLY A 64 34.13 4.65 13.08
C GLY A 64 33.56 6.07 12.90
N ARG A 65 34.07 6.86 11.94
CA ARG A 65 33.52 8.19 11.61
C ARG A 65 32.41 8.03 10.57
N LEU A 66 31.28 8.67 10.85
CA LEU A 66 30.17 8.82 9.90
C LEU A 66 30.42 10.07 9.05
N SER A 67 30.29 9.94 7.74
CA SER A 67 30.29 11.04 6.78
C SER A 67 29.00 10.98 5.98
N VAL A 68 28.39 12.14 5.79
CA VAL A 68 27.14 12.31 5.03
C VAL A 68 27.45 13.21 3.84
N THR A 69 26.96 12.89 2.64
CA THR A 69 27.11 13.74 1.46
C THR A 69 26.17 14.96 1.55
N GLN A 70 26.52 16.05 0.86
CA GLN A 70 25.63 17.21 0.77
C GLN A 70 24.33 16.85 0.05
N GLU A 71 24.40 15.98 -0.95
CA GLU A 71 23.24 15.47 -1.69
C GLU A 71 22.22 14.79 -0.78
N LEU A 72 22.66 13.90 0.12
CA LEU A 72 21.76 13.27 1.09
C LEU A 72 21.22 14.28 2.11
N ILE A 73 22.03 15.26 2.53
CA ILE A 73 21.56 16.34 3.41
C ILE A 73 20.45 17.13 2.71
N ASP A 74 20.68 17.58 1.48
CA ASP A 74 19.70 18.37 0.72
C ASP A 74 18.41 17.57 0.45
N TYR A 75 18.54 16.27 0.19
CA TYR A 75 17.43 15.34 -0.01
C TYR A 75 16.56 15.19 1.25
N LEU A 76 17.18 15.02 2.43
CA LEU A 76 16.46 14.82 3.69
C LEU A 76 16.00 16.12 4.35
N THR A 77 16.69 17.25 4.12
CA THR A 77 16.40 18.55 4.75
C THR A 77 14.91 18.89 4.84
N PRO A 78 14.08 18.67 3.80
CA PRO A 78 12.68 19.07 3.88
C PRO A 78 11.82 18.26 4.87
N VAL A 79 12.29 17.09 5.31
CA VAL A 79 11.60 16.28 6.33
C VAL A 79 12.17 16.48 7.74
N LEU A 80 13.29 17.18 7.89
CA LEU A 80 13.96 17.39 9.19
C LEU A 80 13.38 18.59 9.95
N ASP A 81 13.40 18.49 11.27
CA ASP A 81 13.18 19.66 12.14
C ASP A 81 14.43 20.56 12.17
N GLU A 82 14.25 21.86 11.95
CA GLU A 82 15.36 22.83 11.92
C GLU A 82 16.15 22.87 13.23
N ASN A 83 15.48 22.61 14.36
CA ASN A 83 16.06 22.65 15.69
C ASN A 83 16.46 21.24 16.21
N PHE A 84 16.17 20.19 15.45
CA PHE A 84 16.36 18.79 15.84
C PHE A 84 15.71 18.45 17.19
N GLU A 85 14.55 19.05 17.49
CA GLU A 85 13.80 18.78 18.73
C GLU A 85 12.96 17.51 18.61
N VAL A 86 12.56 17.15 17.39
CA VAL A 86 11.81 15.94 17.07
C VAL A 86 12.43 15.24 15.86
N SER A 87 12.32 13.92 15.81
CA SER A 87 12.78 13.07 14.70
C SER A 87 12.04 11.73 14.73
N SER A 88 11.85 11.13 13.56
CA SER A 88 11.26 9.81 13.40
C SER A 88 9.87 9.74 14.04
N ILE A 89 9.03 10.77 13.89
CA ILE A 89 7.68 10.79 14.47
C ILE A 89 6.74 9.87 13.68
N VAL A 90 6.90 8.56 13.89
CA VAL A 90 6.26 7.47 13.14
C VAL A 90 4.74 7.60 13.08
N GLY A 91 4.10 8.01 14.18
CA GLY A 91 2.64 8.19 14.21
C GLY A 91 2.17 9.27 13.22
N ASP A 92 2.88 10.40 13.14
CA ASP A 92 2.56 11.49 12.22
C ASP A 92 2.89 11.12 10.77
N GLY A 93 3.99 10.40 10.54
CA GLY A 93 4.33 9.84 9.23
C GLY A 93 3.24 8.90 8.72
N LEU A 94 2.78 7.96 9.57
CA LEU A 94 1.69 7.04 9.24
C LEU A 94 0.37 7.77 9.01
N ALA A 95 0.00 8.73 9.87
CA ALA A 95 -1.20 9.53 9.70
C ALA A 95 -1.19 10.32 8.38
N SER A 96 -0.03 10.88 8.01
CA SER A 96 0.17 11.57 6.73
C SER A 96 -0.01 10.63 5.54
N CYS A 97 0.51 9.39 5.64
CA CYS A 97 0.32 8.34 4.64
C CYS A 97 -1.18 8.02 4.43
N ILE A 98 -1.90 7.78 5.53
CA ILE A 98 -3.33 7.47 5.51
C ILE A 98 -4.15 8.61 4.91
N MET A 99 -3.82 9.87 5.22
CA MET A 99 -4.50 11.04 4.64
C MET A 99 -4.23 11.21 3.14
N GLY A 100 -3.21 10.54 2.60
CA GLY A 100 -2.87 10.55 1.18
C GLY A 100 -3.78 9.69 0.29
N PHE A 101 -4.60 8.80 0.87
CA PHE A 101 -5.55 8.01 0.07
C PHE A 101 -6.67 8.88 -0.51
N ASP A 102 -7.02 8.59 -1.77
CA ASP A 102 -8.15 9.22 -2.44
C ASP A 102 -9.42 8.36 -2.38
N HIS A 103 -10.53 8.91 -2.86
CA HIS A 103 -11.82 8.22 -2.92
C HIS A 103 -12.24 7.57 -1.60
N ASN A 104 -12.08 8.27 -0.49
CA ASN A 104 -12.45 7.80 0.85
C ASN A 104 -13.95 7.53 1.00
N ASP A 105 -14.76 7.93 0.02
CA ASP A 105 -16.18 7.63 -0.13
C ASP A 105 -16.47 6.24 -0.73
N LYS A 106 -15.47 5.57 -1.32
CA LYS A 106 -15.62 4.27 -1.98
C LYS A 106 -15.06 3.14 -1.10
N GLN A 107 -15.70 1.98 -1.17
CA GLN A 107 -15.15 0.74 -0.63
C GLN A 107 -14.06 0.23 -1.57
N ARG A 108 -12.82 0.22 -1.08
CA ARG A 108 -11.61 -0.22 -1.76
C ARG A 108 -10.60 -0.68 -0.70
N SER A 109 -9.85 -1.73 -1.02
CA SER A 109 -8.69 -2.13 -0.23
C SER A 109 -7.67 -1.01 -0.23
N ARG A 110 -7.16 -0.69 0.96
CA ARG A 110 -6.13 0.32 1.18
C ARG A 110 -5.10 -0.27 2.11
N THR A 111 -3.86 -0.29 1.66
CA THR A 111 -2.76 -0.89 2.41
C THR A 111 -1.62 0.11 2.50
N VAL A 112 -1.07 0.29 3.70
CA VAL A 112 0.16 1.05 3.95
C VAL A 112 1.27 0.05 4.31
N LEU A 113 2.38 0.13 3.58
CA LEU A 113 3.62 -0.54 3.95
C LEU A 113 4.48 0.45 4.75
N LEU A 114 4.54 0.26 6.06
CA LEU A 114 5.24 1.15 6.99
C LEU A 114 6.65 0.62 7.27
N ALA A 115 7.67 1.22 6.65
CA ALA A 115 9.06 0.85 6.89
C ALA A 115 9.67 1.66 8.05
N THR A 116 9.85 1.03 9.22
CA THR A 116 10.36 1.70 10.43
C THR A 116 10.79 0.71 11.50
N ASP A 117 11.72 1.10 12.37
CA ASP A 117 12.06 0.40 13.61
C ASP A 117 11.22 0.85 14.82
N ASN A 118 10.39 1.89 14.65
CA ASN A 118 9.58 2.52 15.69
C ASN A 118 10.40 3.20 16.80
N GLU A 119 11.63 3.63 16.51
CA GLU A 119 12.42 4.47 17.42
C GLU A 119 12.07 5.95 17.23
N VAL A 120 11.20 6.49 18.08
CA VAL A 120 10.72 7.88 18.02
C VAL A 120 11.55 8.79 18.92
N TYR A 121 11.92 9.98 18.43
CA TYR A 121 12.53 11.04 19.24
C TYR A 121 11.63 12.27 19.32
N GLY A 122 11.20 12.62 20.54
CA GLY A 122 10.28 13.73 20.80
C GLY A 122 8.81 13.35 20.66
N ASP A 123 7.94 14.36 20.64
CA ASP A 123 6.48 14.19 20.61
C ASP A 123 5.89 14.72 19.29
N GLY A 124 5.11 13.87 18.61
CA GLY A 124 4.29 14.24 17.45
C GLY A 124 2.83 14.56 17.83
N VAL A 125 2.00 14.81 16.82
CA VAL A 125 0.54 14.97 16.98
C VAL A 125 -0.14 13.63 17.27
N TYR A 126 0.32 12.57 16.60
CA TYR A 126 -0.08 11.19 16.78
C TYR A 126 1.11 10.38 17.28
N ASN A 127 0.89 9.55 18.30
CA ASN A 127 1.74 8.39 18.54
C ASN A 127 1.32 7.21 17.63
N LEU A 128 2.12 6.14 17.61
CA LEU A 128 1.86 4.96 16.79
C LEU A 128 0.46 4.38 17.02
N SER A 129 0.07 4.17 18.28
CA SER A 129 -1.23 3.57 18.61
C SER A 129 -2.40 4.44 18.14
N GLU A 130 -2.29 5.77 18.25
CA GLU A 130 -3.31 6.71 17.78
C GLU A 130 -3.42 6.72 16.25
N ALA A 131 -2.29 6.66 15.54
CA ALA A 131 -2.25 6.58 14.09
C ALA A 131 -2.81 5.25 13.57
N ILE A 132 -2.59 4.15 14.29
CA ILE A 132 -3.13 2.82 13.97
C ILE A 132 -4.64 2.78 14.19
N GLU A 133 -5.14 3.37 15.27
CA GLU A 133 -6.58 3.54 15.47
C GLU A 133 -7.20 4.44 14.38
N PHE A 134 -6.47 5.45 13.92
CA PHE A 134 -6.88 6.25 12.77
C PHE A 134 -6.94 5.42 11.47
N ALA A 135 -5.92 4.60 11.19
CA ALA A 135 -5.89 3.69 10.05
C ALA A 135 -7.11 2.77 10.03
N LYS A 136 -7.41 2.16 11.17
CA LYS A 136 -8.56 1.27 11.34
C LYS A 136 -9.89 1.98 11.07
N ARG A 137 -10.06 3.22 11.53
CA ARG A 137 -11.26 4.02 11.23
C ARG A 137 -11.39 4.36 9.74
N GLN A 138 -10.27 4.48 9.03
CA GLN A 138 -10.25 4.72 7.58
C GLN A 138 -10.33 3.43 6.74
N GLY A 139 -10.40 2.26 7.39
CA GLY A 139 -10.37 0.97 6.67
C GLY A 139 -9.05 0.74 5.94
N VAL A 140 -7.94 1.15 6.54
CA VAL A 140 -6.59 0.99 6.01
C VAL A 140 -5.87 -0.11 6.78
N THR A 141 -5.40 -1.13 6.07
CA THR A 141 -4.48 -2.13 6.61
C THR A 141 -3.08 -1.55 6.68
N VAL A 142 -2.38 -1.71 7.79
CA VAL A 142 -0.99 -1.26 7.97
C VAL A 142 -0.14 -2.51 8.17
N THR A 143 0.86 -2.71 7.32
CA THR A 143 1.85 -3.78 7.42
C THR A 143 3.23 -3.17 7.63
N ALA A 144 3.99 -3.67 8.61
CA ALA A 144 5.31 -3.16 8.95
C ALA A 144 6.43 -3.88 8.19
N LEU A 145 7.39 -3.10 7.68
CA LEU A 145 8.68 -3.57 7.20
C LEU A 145 9.77 -3.09 8.17
N TYR A 146 10.19 -3.97 9.07
CA TYR A 146 11.14 -3.63 10.12
C TYR A 146 12.59 -3.70 9.60
N PRO A 147 13.40 -2.63 9.74
CA PRO A 147 14.81 -2.64 9.41
C PRO A 147 15.63 -3.24 10.57
N GLY A 148 15.70 -4.56 10.66
CA GLY A 148 16.56 -5.15 11.68
C GLY A 148 16.82 -6.63 11.50
N SER A 149 18.09 -7.02 11.60
CA SER A 149 18.53 -8.41 11.57
C SER A 149 18.78 -8.92 12.99
N GLY A 150 17.72 -9.22 13.74
CA GLY A 150 17.81 -9.65 15.14
C GLY A 150 16.87 -10.80 15.47
N PHE A 151 17.35 -11.82 16.17
CA PHE A 151 16.51 -12.91 16.69
C PHE A 151 15.62 -12.49 17.86
N VAL A 152 15.96 -11.37 18.51
CA VAL A 152 15.22 -10.80 19.64
C VAL A 152 14.79 -9.40 19.24
N LEU A 153 13.48 -9.16 19.30
CA LEU A 153 12.90 -7.84 19.04
C LEU A 153 13.05 -6.95 20.27
N GLY A 154 13.38 -5.68 20.05
CA GLY A 154 13.29 -4.64 21.08
C GLY A 154 11.83 -4.29 21.40
N HIS A 155 11.63 -3.48 22.44
CA HIS A 155 10.29 -3.07 22.87
C HIS A 155 9.53 -2.34 21.75
N GLU A 156 10.23 -1.46 21.04
CA GLU A 156 9.73 -0.64 19.95
C GLU A 156 9.25 -1.50 18.78
N ALA A 157 10.02 -2.54 18.44
CA ALA A 157 9.68 -3.49 17.39
C ALA A 157 8.51 -4.42 17.79
N GLU A 158 8.45 -4.85 19.06
CA GLU A 158 7.30 -5.60 19.58
C GLU A 158 6.02 -4.76 19.57
N GLN A 159 6.11 -3.50 19.99
CA GLN A 159 5.00 -2.56 19.92
C GLN A 159 4.55 -2.35 18.47
N LEU A 160 5.49 -2.13 17.53
CA LEU A 160 5.18 -1.98 16.11
C LEU A 160 4.40 -3.19 15.59
N ARG A 161 4.90 -4.40 15.84
CA ARG A 161 4.25 -5.67 15.47
C ARG A 161 2.84 -5.78 16.02
N ASP A 162 2.67 -5.50 17.31
CA ASP A 162 1.39 -5.70 17.99
C ASP A 162 0.35 -4.64 17.58
N GLU A 163 0.79 -3.42 17.27
CA GLU A 163 -0.06 -2.35 16.76
C GLU A 163 -0.51 -2.60 15.32
N VAL A 164 0.40 -2.91 14.39
CA VAL A 164 0.02 -3.12 12.96
C VAL A 164 -1.01 -4.24 12.79
N ARG A 165 -0.91 -5.30 13.60
CA ARG A 165 -1.86 -6.42 13.62
C ARG A 165 -3.29 -6.04 13.99
N LYS A 166 -3.50 -4.91 14.67
CA LYS A 166 -4.85 -4.42 15.00
C LYS A 166 -5.64 -3.96 13.78
N THR A 167 -4.95 -3.69 12.66
CA THR A 167 -5.54 -3.31 11.38
C THR A 167 -5.77 -4.50 10.43
N GLY A 168 -5.30 -5.70 10.80
CA GLY A 168 -5.28 -6.88 9.93
C GLY A 168 -3.95 -7.08 9.19
N GLY A 169 -2.99 -6.16 9.33
CA GLY A 169 -1.68 -6.29 8.72
C GLY A 169 -0.72 -7.18 9.52
N ASP A 170 0.51 -7.32 9.01
CA ASP A 170 1.54 -8.13 9.65
C ASP A 170 2.87 -7.38 9.76
N PHE A 171 3.87 -8.06 10.31
CA PHE A 171 5.20 -7.54 10.57
C PHE A 171 6.24 -8.42 9.89
N TYR A 172 7.03 -7.82 9.00
CA TYR A 172 8.08 -8.52 8.26
C TYR A 172 9.44 -7.86 8.46
N ASP A 173 10.49 -8.68 8.45
CA ASP A 173 11.88 -8.22 8.41
C ASP A 173 12.21 -7.80 6.97
N ALA A 174 12.48 -6.52 6.76
CA ALA A 174 12.80 -5.96 5.44
C ALA A 174 14.07 -6.56 4.82
N SER A 175 14.94 -7.17 5.64
CA SER A 175 16.16 -7.84 5.17
C SER A 175 15.95 -9.30 4.77
N SER A 176 14.78 -9.87 5.04
CA SER A 176 14.46 -11.26 4.71
C SER A 176 13.91 -11.37 3.27
N PRO A 177 14.50 -12.22 2.40
CA PRO A 177 13.98 -12.43 1.05
C PRO A 177 12.53 -12.93 1.02
N SER A 178 12.09 -13.65 2.05
CA SER A 178 10.71 -14.15 2.12
C SER A 178 9.68 -13.07 2.48
N ALA A 179 10.12 -11.87 2.89
CA ALA A 179 9.21 -10.78 3.25
C ALA A 179 8.45 -10.26 2.03
N VAL A 180 9.13 -10.07 0.89
CA VAL A 180 8.52 -9.60 -0.36
C VAL A 180 7.36 -10.50 -0.78
N ASP A 181 7.62 -11.81 -0.93
CA ASP A 181 6.60 -12.80 -1.28
C ASP A 181 5.40 -12.80 -0.32
N SER A 182 5.65 -12.56 0.96
CA SER A 182 4.61 -12.58 1.99
C SER A 182 3.75 -11.31 1.93
N VAL A 183 4.38 -10.15 1.71
CA VAL A 183 3.68 -8.87 1.50
C VAL A 183 2.82 -8.92 0.25
N VAL A 184 3.36 -9.40 -0.88
CA VAL A 184 2.60 -9.52 -2.13
C VAL A 184 1.37 -10.41 -1.93
N LYS A 185 1.53 -11.60 -1.35
CA LYS A 185 0.41 -12.51 -1.07
C LYS A 185 -0.65 -11.90 -0.15
N GLN A 186 -0.23 -11.11 0.83
CA GLN A 186 -1.15 -10.44 1.73
C GLN A 186 -1.99 -9.40 0.97
N ILE A 187 -1.35 -8.56 0.15
CA ILE A 187 -2.04 -7.53 -0.65
C ILE A 187 -3.03 -8.18 -1.62
N GLU A 188 -2.62 -9.24 -2.33
CA GLU A 188 -3.51 -9.98 -3.23
C GLU A 188 -4.73 -10.59 -2.50
N ALA A 189 -4.54 -11.08 -1.27
CA ALA A 189 -5.62 -11.64 -0.47
C ALA A 189 -6.63 -10.57 -0.04
N GLU A 190 -6.16 -9.39 0.37
CA GLU A 190 -7.00 -8.24 0.74
C GLU A 190 -7.85 -7.77 -0.45
N GLN A 191 -7.25 -7.68 -1.64
CA GLN A 191 -7.98 -7.31 -2.85
C GLN A 191 -9.06 -8.32 -3.25
N LYS A 192 -8.76 -9.61 -3.09
CA LYS A 192 -9.72 -10.67 -3.40
C LYS A 192 -10.94 -10.61 -2.47
N GLU A 193 -10.72 -10.39 -1.18
CA GLU A 193 -11.81 -10.22 -0.21
C GLU A 193 -12.73 -9.06 -0.59
N ASP A 194 -12.15 -7.93 -1.00
CA ASP A 194 -12.88 -6.77 -1.49
C ASP A 194 -13.73 -7.10 -2.74
N LEU A 195 -13.16 -7.79 -3.73
CA LEU A 195 -13.85 -8.19 -4.95
C LEU A 195 -15.02 -9.15 -4.68
N ASP A 196 -14.82 -10.13 -3.80
CA ASP A 196 -15.86 -11.08 -3.40
C ASP A 196 -17.00 -10.36 -2.64
N SER A 197 -16.66 -9.37 -1.80
CA SER A 197 -17.65 -8.53 -1.11
C SER A 197 -18.47 -7.65 -2.07
N ALA A 198 -17.87 -7.23 -3.18
CA ALA A 198 -18.45 -6.34 -4.19
C ALA A 198 -19.20 -7.07 -5.31
N GLY A 199 -19.52 -8.36 -5.14
CA GLY A 199 -20.18 -9.20 -6.13
C GLY A 199 -21.39 -8.54 -6.81
N LYS A 200 -21.22 -8.11 -8.06
CA LYS A 200 -22.32 -7.57 -8.87
C LYS A 200 -23.20 -8.72 -9.34
N MET A 201 -24.45 -8.78 -8.86
CA MET A 201 -25.46 -9.70 -9.38
C MET A 201 -25.76 -9.33 -10.84
N LEU A 202 -25.20 -10.11 -11.77
CA LEU A 202 -25.42 -9.93 -13.20
C LEU A 202 -26.65 -10.75 -13.61
N GLU A 203 -27.83 -10.17 -13.42
CA GLU A 203 -29.07 -10.76 -13.88
C GLU A 203 -29.13 -10.67 -15.41
N THR A 204 -28.78 -11.77 -16.08
CA THR A 204 -28.92 -11.88 -17.53
C THR A 204 -30.34 -12.32 -17.84
N ASP A 205 -31.19 -11.38 -18.25
CA ASP A 205 -32.52 -11.70 -18.75
C ASP A 205 -32.39 -12.60 -20.00
N ARG A 206 -32.74 -13.88 -19.86
CA ARG A 206 -32.81 -14.84 -20.96
C ARG A 206 -34.28 -15.01 -21.35
N PRO A 207 -34.79 -14.31 -22.39
CA PRO A 207 -36.20 -14.34 -22.76
C PRO A 207 -36.57 -15.62 -23.53
N VAL A 208 -36.14 -16.79 -23.04
CA VAL A 208 -36.37 -18.10 -23.69
C VAL A 208 -37.85 -18.39 -23.82
N THR A 209 -38.64 -18.05 -22.81
CA THR A 209 -40.10 -18.16 -22.81
C THR A 209 -40.75 -17.23 -23.82
N ALA A 210 -40.32 -15.96 -23.91
CA ALA A 210 -40.85 -15.02 -24.89
C ALA A 210 -40.50 -15.43 -26.33
N MET A 211 -39.27 -15.92 -26.56
CA MET A 211 -38.87 -16.52 -27.84
C MET A 211 -39.68 -17.76 -28.20
N GLY A 212 -40.01 -18.61 -27.22
CA GLY A 212 -40.87 -19.78 -27.44
C GLY A 212 -42.27 -19.39 -27.91
N TRP A 213 -42.87 -18.38 -27.27
CA TRP A 213 -44.20 -17.88 -27.64
C TRP A 213 -44.23 -17.20 -29.00
N THR A 214 -43.21 -16.42 -29.35
CA THR A 214 -43.13 -15.79 -30.68
C THR A 214 -42.97 -16.83 -31.78
N LEU A 215 -42.12 -17.85 -31.57
CA LEU A 215 -41.96 -18.95 -32.52
C LEU A 215 -43.28 -19.70 -32.73
N PHE A 216 -43.98 -20.02 -31.64
CA PHE A 216 -45.29 -20.67 -31.69
C PHE A 216 -46.33 -19.82 -32.44
N GLY A 217 -46.36 -18.52 -32.18
CA GLY A 217 -47.26 -17.59 -32.87
C GLY A 217 -46.99 -17.51 -34.37
N VAL A 218 -45.73 -17.45 -34.78
CA VAL A 218 -45.34 -17.41 -36.20
C VAL A 218 -45.71 -18.72 -36.90
N VAL A 219 -45.44 -19.88 -36.29
CA VAL A 219 -45.80 -21.19 -36.86
C VAL A 219 -47.32 -21.33 -36.99
N SER A 220 -48.08 -20.88 -35.99
CA SER A 220 -49.55 -20.92 -36.00
C SER A 220 -50.13 -20.03 -37.10
N LEU A 221 -49.59 -18.82 -37.28
CA LEU A 221 -49.99 -17.91 -38.34
C LEU A 221 -49.69 -18.49 -39.73
N LEU A 222 -48.50 -19.05 -39.93
CA LEU A 222 -48.12 -19.69 -41.19
C LEU A 222 -48.99 -20.91 -41.50
N GLY A 223 -49.32 -21.71 -40.49
CA GLY A 223 -50.26 -22.83 -40.62
C GLY A 223 -51.67 -22.36 -41.05
N LEU A 224 -52.20 -21.33 -40.42
CA LEU A 224 -53.50 -20.74 -40.79
C LEU A 224 -53.51 -20.18 -42.22
N LEU A 225 -52.43 -19.52 -42.64
CA LEU A 225 -52.30 -18.99 -44.01
C LEU A 225 -52.17 -20.09 -45.07
N ALA A 226 -51.55 -21.22 -44.73
CA ALA A 226 -51.44 -22.37 -45.63
C ALA A 226 -52.78 -23.11 -45.79
N PHE A 227 -53.54 -23.26 -44.70
CA PHE A 227 -54.88 -23.88 -44.75
C PHE A 227 -55.96 -22.96 -45.33
N GLY A 228 -55.85 -21.64 -45.16
CA GLY A 228 -56.80 -20.67 -45.72
C GLY A 228 -56.65 -20.41 -47.23
N ARG A 229 -55.68 -21.05 -47.89
CA ARG A 229 -55.44 -20.99 -49.35
C ARG A 229 -55.82 -22.27 -50.10
N LEU A 230 -56.36 -23.28 -49.41
CA LEU A 230 -57.00 -24.49 -49.96
C LEU A 230 -58.51 -24.29 -50.00
#